data_AF-D5KJR0-F1
#
_entry.id   AF-D5KJR0-F1
#
_cell.length_a   1.000
_cell.length_b   1.000
_cell.length_c   1.000
_cell.angle_alpha   90.00
_cell.angle_beta   90.00
_cell.angle_gamma   90.00
#
_symmetry.space_group_name_H-M   'P 1'
#
loop_
_entity.id
_entity.type
_entity.pdbx_description
1 polymer ?
#
loop_
_entity_poly.entity_id
_entity_poly.type
_entity_poly.pdbx_seq_one_letter_code
_entity_poly.pdbx_strand_id
1 'polypeptide(L)'
;SSQLSEAEFEVLKAFVVGVMERLHISQRRIRVAVVEYHDGTHSYIALNDRKRPSELRRITSSVKYAGSKLASTSEVLKYTLFHLFGKADRPEASRIALLLTASEEPPPMSRSIVRYVQNLKKKKVIVIPVGLGPHASLKQIRLIEKQAPENKAYLLSGVNELEQRRDEILGYLCDLVPDIPVATVPSQIAQVTASPELLASPTSLHRRHMIMDVVFVLEGSDKIGESNFNKSKEFMKQVIQRMDVSQGSIHISIIQYSYTVTVEFSFNETQSKNYILEKIQQIRYRGGNRTNTGKALEYLSENTFSSNQGIRKQAPHLVYMVV
;
A
#
# COMPACT_ATOMS: atom_id res chain seq x y z
N SER A 1 -10.01 -16.65 7.20
CA SER A 1 -10.96 -16.73 8.35
C SER A 1 -11.01 -18.15 8.87
N SER A 2 -11.72 -18.38 9.98
CA SER A 2 -11.95 -19.69 10.61
C SER A 2 -12.82 -20.64 9.78
N GLN A 3 -13.30 -20.20 8.60
CA GLN A 3 -13.97 -21.08 7.62
C GLN A 3 -12.98 -22.03 6.91
N LEU A 4 -11.69 -21.72 6.96
CA LEU A 4 -10.63 -22.69 6.67
C LEU A 4 -10.05 -23.15 7.99
N SER A 5 -9.86 -24.45 8.16
CA SER A 5 -9.01 -25.00 9.22
C SER A 5 -7.54 -24.64 9.01
N GLU A 6 -6.71 -24.83 10.04
CA GLU A 6 -5.26 -24.64 9.92
C GLU A 6 -4.66 -25.56 8.85
N ALA A 7 -5.11 -26.82 8.77
CA ALA A 7 -4.67 -27.77 7.75
C ALA A 7 -5.05 -27.32 6.33
N GLU A 8 -6.28 -26.82 6.13
CA GLU A 8 -6.70 -26.28 4.84
C GLU A 8 -5.95 -25.00 4.46
N PHE A 9 -5.58 -24.19 5.45
CA PHE A 9 -4.74 -23.01 5.24
C PHE A 9 -3.32 -23.40 4.82
N GLU A 10 -2.76 -24.50 5.33
CA GLU A 10 -1.48 -25.03 4.82
C GLU A 10 -1.58 -25.45 3.36
N VAL A 11 -2.66 -26.11 2.94
CA VAL A 11 -2.91 -26.44 1.52
C VAL A 11 -3.02 -25.17 0.67
N LEU A 12 -3.72 -24.15 1.16
CA LEU A 12 -3.82 -22.86 0.50
C LEU A 12 -2.44 -22.18 0.32
N LYS A 13 -1.59 -22.20 1.36
CA LYS A 13 -0.23 -21.67 1.27
C LYS A 13 0.62 -22.46 0.28
N ALA A 14 0.54 -23.79 0.30
CA ALA A 14 1.24 -24.65 -0.64
C ALA A 14 0.84 -24.34 -2.09
N PHE A 15 -0.45 -24.11 -2.35
CA PHE A 15 -0.92 -23.65 -3.66
C PHE A 15 -0.29 -22.31 -4.07
N VAL A 16 -0.28 -21.30 -3.20
CA VAL A 16 0.33 -19.99 -3.52
C VAL A 16 1.83 -20.11 -3.77
N VAL A 17 2.54 -20.93 -2.99
CA VAL A 17 3.96 -21.24 -3.23
C VAL A 17 4.15 -21.92 -4.59
N GLY A 18 3.33 -22.92 -4.92
CA GLY A 18 3.39 -23.63 -6.21
C GLY A 18 3.03 -22.74 -7.42
N VAL A 19 2.19 -21.72 -7.22
CA VAL A 19 1.98 -20.64 -8.19
C VAL A 19 3.26 -19.82 -8.34
N MET A 20 3.87 -19.36 -7.23
CA MET A 20 5.11 -18.56 -7.25
C MET A 20 6.30 -19.30 -7.89
N GLU A 21 6.35 -20.63 -7.80
CA GLU A 21 7.38 -21.46 -8.46
C GLU A 21 7.31 -21.43 -9.98
N ARG A 22 6.11 -21.30 -10.54
CA ARG A 22 5.89 -21.21 -12.00
C ARG A 22 6.11 -19.80 -12.54
N LEU A 23 6.28 -18.79 -11.68
CA LEU A 23 6.47 -17.40 -12.07
C LEU A 23 7.95 -17.03 -12.13
N HIS A 24 8.32 -16.31 -13.20
CA HIS A 24 9.65 -15.71 -13.34
C HIS A 24 9.77 -14.42 -12.50
N ILE A 25 9.80 -14.58 -11.17
CA ILE A 25 9.77 -13.46 -10.21
C ILE A 25 11.07 -12.65 -10.28
N SER A 26 10.95 -11.37 -10.65
CA SER A 26 12.01 -10.37 -10.56
C SER A 26 11.43 -8.97 -10.68
N GLN A 27 12.16 -7.95 -10.20
CA GLN A 27 11.72 -6.55 -10.32
C GLN A 27 11.56 -6.09 -11.78
N ARG A 28 12.21 -6.75 -12.75
CA ARG A 28 12.10 -6.45 -14.19
C ARG A 28 11.04 -7.26 -14.92
N ARG A 29 10.60 -8.40 -14.37
CA ARG A 29 9.60 -9.30 -14.99
C ARG A 29 8.36 -9.36 -14.14
N ILE A 30 8.17 -10.40 -13.34
CA ILE A 30 6.97 -10.55 -12.51
C ILE A 30 7.28 -10.10 -11.09
N ARG A 31 6.50 -9.14 -10.58
CA ARG A 31 6.53 -8.73 -9.17
C ARG A 31 5.33 -9.34 -8.48
N VAL A 32 5.53 -9.85 -7.27
CA VAL A 32 4.48 -10.51 -6.48
C VAL A 32 4.29 -9.76 -5.18
N ALA A 33 3.06 -9.76 -4.69
CA ALA A 33 2.72 -9.35 -3.34
C ALA A 33 1.89 -10.45 -2.70
N VAL A 34 2.05 -10.66 -1.40
CA VAL A 34 1.28 -11.65 -0.63
C VAL A 34 0.68 -10.94 0.55
N VAL A 35 -0.64 -10.99 0.60
CA VAL A 35 -1.46 -10.26 1.56
C VAL A 35 -2.45 -11.23 2.16
N GLU A 36 -2.45 -11.31 3.48
CA GLU A 36 -3.44 -12.03 4.26
C GLU A 36 -4.47 -11.03 4.79
N TYR A 37 -5.73 -11.45 4.89
CA TYR A 37 -6.80 -10.57 5.32
C TYR A 37 -7.81 -11.26 6.24
N HIS A 38 -8.15 -10.53 7.29
CA HIS A 38 -9.13 -10.89 8.31
C HIS A 38 -10.06 -9.67 8.54
N ASP A 39 -10.24 -9.19 9.77
CA ASP A 39 -10.85 -7.87 10.04
C ASP A 39 -9.90 -6.70 9.71
N GLY A 40 -8.64 -7.00 9.36
CA GLY A 40 -7.65 -6.08 8.81
C GLY A 40 -6.87 -6.74 7.67
N THR A 41 -5.74 -6.13 7.28
CA THR A 41 -4.91 -6.63 6.18
C THR A 41 -3.44 -6.65 6.60
N HIS A 42 -2.78 -7.79 6.42
CA HIS A 42 -1.36 -7.97 6.71
C HIS A 42 -0.58 -8.28 5.43
N SER A 43 0.38 -7.42 5.08
CA SER A 43 1.24 -7.62 3.92
C SER A 43 2.55 -8.29 4.32
N TYR A 44 2.80 -9.47 3.77
CA TYR A 44 4.03 -10.23 4.00
C TYR A 44 5.11 -9.95 2.95
N ILE A 45 4.67 -9.63 1.73
CA ILE A 45 5.53 -9.33 0.58
C ILE A 45 4.93 -8.13 -0.14
N ALA A 46 5.73 -7.08 -0.32
CA ALA A 46 5.37 -5.95 -1.16
C ALA A 46 5.93 -6.10 -2.58
N LEU A 47 5.26 -5.50 -3.58
CA LEU A 47 5.68 -5.57 -4.99
C LEU A 47 7.13 -5.08 -5.21
N ASN A 48 7.61 -4.15 -4.39
CA ASN A 48 8.94 -3.53 -4.51
C ASN A 48 10.04 -4.28 -3.73
N ASP A 49 9.70 -5.38 -3.04
CA ASP A 49 10.68 -6.16 -2.28
C ASP A 49 11.74 -6.77 -3.22
N ARG A 50 13.01 -6.44 -2.96
CA ARG A 50 14.17 -6.93 -3.71
C ARG A 50 14.77 -8.16 -3.05
N LYS A 51 13.97 -9.22 -2.92
CA LYS A 51 14.36 -10.51 -2.30
C LYS A 51 14.48 -11.60 -3.35
N ARG A 52 15.24 -12.66 -3.04
CA ARG A 52 15.37 -13.82 -3.94
C ARG A 52 14.02 -14.56 -4.05
N PRO A 53 13.66 -15.16 -5.20
CA PRO A 53 12.42 -15.93 -5.33
C PRO A 53 12.25 -17.03 -4.27
N SER A 54 13.34 -17.70 -3.89
CA SER A 54 13.33 -18.71 -2.81
C SER A 54 12.99 -18.11 -1.44
N GLU A 55 13.48 -16.90 -1.14
CA GLU A 55 13.17 -16.20 0.10
C GLU A 55 11.72 -15.74 0.13
N LEU A 56 11.19 -15.23 -0.99
CA LEU A 56 9.78 -14.88 -1.12
C LEU A 56 8.88 -16.09 -0.87
N ARG A 57 9.21 -17.25 -1.47
CA ARG A 57 8.48 -18.50 -1.21
C ARG A 57 8.54 -18.92 0.26
N ARG A 58 9.70 -18.79 0.91
CA ARG A 58 9.87 -19.07 2.34
C ARG A 58 9.03 -18.14 3.23
N ILE A 59 8.93 -16.87 2.86
CA ILE A 59 8.06 -15.92 3.56
C ILE A 59 6.60 -16.38 3.41
N THR A 60 6.15 -16.68 2.20
CA THR A 60 4.80 -17.19 1.93
C THR A 60 4.48 -18.47 2.71
N SER A 61 5.41 -19.44 2.75
CA SER A 61 5.20 -20.69 3.51
C SER A 61 5.13 -20.46 5.02
N SER A 62 5.78 -19.40 5.52
CA SER A 62 5.80 -19.02 6.94
C SER A 62 4.61 -18.17 7.41
N VAL A 63 3.68 -17.82 6.51
CA VAL A 63 2.46 -17.09 6.87
C VAL A 63 1.70 -17.88 7.93
N LYS A 64 1.33 -17.23 9.03
CA LYS A 64 0.64 -17.86 10.16
C LYS A 64 -0.85 -17.93 9.90
N TYR A 65 -1.47 -19.02 10.32
CA TYR A 65 -2.93 -19.15 10.32
C TYR A 65 -3.53 -18.18 11.34
N ALA A 66 -4.38 -17.26 10.88
CA ALA A 66 -5.00 -16.25 11.73
C ALA A 66 -6.24 -16.78 12.47
N GLY A 67 -6.97 -17.74 11.90
CA GLY A 67 -8.20 -18.28 12.50
C GLY A 67 -9.30 -17.25 12.82
N SER A 68 -9.25 -16.06 12.21
CA SER A 68 -10.21 -14.99 12.53
C SER A 68 -11.64 -15.34 12.12
N LYS A 69 -12.62 -14.96 12.94
CA LYS A 69 -14.06 -15.10 12.63
C LYS A 69 -14.48 -14.32 11.39
N LEU A 70 -13.77 -13.23 11.06
CA LEU A 70 -14.07 -12.35 9.94
C LEU A 70 -12.89 -12.30 8.97
N ALA A 71 -13.18 -12.40 7.68
CA ALA A 71 -12.28 -11.98 6.61
C ALA A 71 -13.00 -11.00 5.68
N SER A 72 -12.55 -9.76 5.68
CA SER A 72 -13.18 -8.66 4.96
C SER A 72 -12.61 -8.53 3.55
N THR A 73 -13.40 -8.98 2.58
CA THR A 73 -13.13 -8.77 1.16
C THR A 73 -13.04 -7.28 0.82
N SER A 74 -13.87 -6.44 1.46
CA SER A 74 -13.85 -4.99 1.24
C SER A 74 -12.55 -4.35 1.70
N GLU A 75 -12.02 -4.75 2.87
CA GLU A 75 -10.76 -4.22 3.39
C GLU A 75 -9.56 -4.60 2.52
N VAL A 76 -9.48 -5.87 2.06
CA VAL A 76 -8.36 -6.28 1.20
C VAL A 76 -8.43 -5.65 -0.19
N LEU A 77 -9.63 -5.42 -0.74
CA LEU A 77 -9.80 -4.68 -2.00
C LEU A 77 -9.43 -3.20 -1.85
N LYS A 78 -9.78 -2.57 -0.73
CA LYS A 78 -9.35 -1.22 -0.36
C LYS A 78 -7.83 -1.14 -0.25
N TYR A 79 -7.20 -2.09 0.45
CA TYR A 79 -5.75 -2.17 0.58
C TYR A 79 -5.08 -2.36 -0.79
N THR A 80 -5.61 -3.25 -1.62
CA THR A 80 -5.13 -3.49 -2.98
C THR A 80 -5.18 -2.22 -3.84
N LEU A 81 -6.28 -1.47 -3.75
CA LEU A 81 -6.49 -0.24 -4.51
C LEU A 81 -5.54 0.89 -4.10
N PHE A 82 -5.43 1.15 -2.80
CA PHE A 82 -4.75 2.34 -2.28
C PHE A 82 -3.28 2.09 -1.88
N HIS A 83 -2.93 0.89 -1.44
CA HIS A 83 -1.58 0.57 -0.97
C HIS A 83 -0.77 -0.19 -2.01
N LEU A 84 -1.30 -1.29 -2.56
CA LEU A 84 -0.56 -2.07 -3.56
C LEU A 84 -0.47 -1.36 -4.91
N PHE A 85 -1.60 -0.90 -5.44
CA PHE A 85 -1.69 -0.24 -6.75
C PHE A 85 -1.95 1.27 -6.67
N GLY A 86 -1.81 1.87 -5.48
CA GLY A 86 -2.01 3.30 -5.27
C GLY A 86 -1.03 4.15 -6.08
N LYS A 87 0.26 3.84 -5.93
CA LYS A 87 1.40 4.53 -6.58
C LYS A 87 2.23 3.57 -7.45
N ALA A 88 1.58 2.62 -8.13
CA ALA A 88 2.29 1.59 -8.89
C ALA A 88 3.08 2.18 -10.07
N ASP A 89 4.37 2.36 -9.85
CA ASP A 89 5.38 2.92 -10.76
C ASP A 89 5.84 1.89 -11.80
N ARG A 90 4.87 1.37 -12.57
CA ARG A 90 5.11 0.38 -13.63
C ARG A 90 3.95 0.33 -14.62
N PRO A 91 3.81 1.31 -15.53
CA PRO A 91 2.68 1.41 -16.45
C PRO A 91 2.61 0.27 -17.47
N GLU A 92 3.75 -0.33 -17.81
CA GLU A 92 3.90 -1.39 -18.82
C GLU A 92 3.51 -2.79 -18.33
N ALA A 93 3.37 -2.97 -17.02
CA ALA A 93 2.99 -4.26 -16.44
C ALA A 93 1.47 -4.39 -16.28
N SER A 94 0.92 -5.53 -16.70
CA SER A 94 -0.42 -5.96 -16.30
C SER A 94 -0.52 -6.08 -14.78
N ARG A 95 -1.65 -5.65 -14.22
CA ARG A 95 -1.92 -5.68 -12.77
C ARG A 95 -3.05 -6.66 -12.52
N ILE A 96 -2.76 -7.74 -11.80
CA ILE A 96 -3.74 -8.79 -11.51
C ILE A 96 -3.74 -9.06 -10.00
N ALA A 97 -4.94 -9.16 -9.42
CA ALA A 97 -5.16 -9.56 -8.04
C ALA A 97 -5.91 -10.90 -8.03
N LEU A 98 -5.24 -11.95 -7.56
CA LEU A 98 -5.85 -13.27 -7.33
C LEU A 98 -6.44 -13.29 -5.91
N LEU A 99 -7.76 -13.21 -5.79
CA LEU A 99 -8.48 -13.13 -4.52
C LEU A 99 -8.96 -14.52 -4.10
N LEU A 100 -8.25 -15.14 -3.17
CA LEU A 100 -8.63 -16.44 -2.59
C LEU A 100 -9.56 -16.21 -1.40
N THR A 101 -10.83 -16.61 -1.50
CA THR A 101 -11.85 -16.37 -0.45
C THR A 101 -12.62 -17.63 -0.09
N ALA A 102 -12.78 -17.87 1.22
CA ALA A 102 -13.50 -19.03 1.76
C ALA A 102 -14.67 -18.63 2.67
N SER A 103 -14.97 -17.34 2.78
CA SER A 103 -15.98 -16.83 3.72
C SER A 103 -16.75 -15.64 3.17
N GLU A 104 -17.81 -15.28 3.87
CA GLU A 104 -18.63 -14.11 3.62
C GLU A 104 -18.39 -13.04 4.69
N GLU A 105 -18.11 -11.80 4.27
CA GLU A 105 -18.14 -10.65 5.18
C GLU A 105 -19.58 -10.11 5.41
N PRO A 106 -19.87 -9.48 6.55
CA PRO A 106 -21.20 -8.94 6.85
C PRO A 106 -21.73 -7.96 5.79
N PRO A 107 -23.04 -7.96 5.49
CA PRO A 107 -23.62 -7.14 4.43
C PRO A 107 -23.35 -5.62 4.51
N PRO A 108 -23.26 -4.98 5.69
CA PRO A 108 -22.91 -3.56 5.77
C PRO A 108 -21.51 -3.25 5.21
N MET A 109 -20.56 -4.16 5.41
CA MET A 109 -19.18 -4.01 4.92
C MET A 109 -19.11 -4.23 3.42
N SER A 110 -19.82 -5.24 2.90
CA SER A 110 -19.76 -5.63 1.49
C SER A 110 -20.35 -4.61 0.50
N ARG A 111 -20.97 -3.52 0.98
CA ARG A 111 -21.52 -2.45 0.14
C ARG A 111 -20.44 -1.71 -0.66
N SER A 112 -19.20 -1.68 -0.16
CA SER A 112 -18.10 -0.97 -0.79
C SER A 112 -17.32 -1.80 -1.81
N ILE A 113 -17.52 -3.12 -1.88
CA ILE A 113 -16.87 -4.03 -2.86
C ILE A 113 -17.00 -3.47 -4.27
N VAL A 114 -18.22 -3.16 -4.70
CA VAL A 114 -18.48 -2.65 -6.07
C VAL A 114 -17.67 -1.40 -6.35
N ARG A 115 -17.67 -0.44 -5.41
CA ARG A 115 -16.90 0.81 -5.55
C ARG A 115 -15.40 0.54 -5.66
N TYR A 116 -14.84 -0.36 -4.85
CA TYR A 116 -13.41 -0.68 -4.89
C TYR A 116 -13.02 -1.40 -6.18
N VAL A 117 -13.79 -2.39 -6.61
CA VAL A 117 -13.52 -3.12 -7.86
C VAL A 117 -13.65 -2.21 -9.07
N GLN A 118 -14.62 -1.29 -9.11
CA GLN A 118 -14.72 -0.29 -10.18
C GLN A 118 -13.50 0.63 -10.23
N ASN A 119 -12.99 1.05 -9.08
CA ASN A 119 -11.78 1.87 -9.02
C ASN A 119 -10.51 1.09 -9.37
N LEU A 120 -10.44 -0.19 -9.02
CA LEU A 120 -9.38 -1.11 -9.46
C LEU A 120 -9.39 -1.27 -10.99
N LYS A 121 -10.58 -1.46 -11.59
CA LYS A 121 -10.77 -1.49 -13.04
C LYS A 121 -10.28 -0.21 -13.71
N LYS A 122 -10.62 0.97 -13.18
CA LYS A 122 -10.12 2.26 -13.69
C LYS A 122 -8.59 2.35 -13.69
N LYS A 123 -7.92 1.67 -12.76
CA LYS A 123 -6.45 1.53 -12.70
C LYS A 123 -5.90 0.35 -13.52
N LYS A 124 -6.72 -0.27 -14.37
CA LYS A 124 -6.39 -1.47 -15.16
C LYS A 124 -5.90 -2.63 -14.27
N VAL A 125 -6.51 -2.79 -13.10
CA VAL A 125 -6.29 -3.94 -12.22
C VAL A 125 -7.41 -4.94 -12.44
N ILE A 126 -7.04 -6.15 -12.86
CA ILE A 126 -7.95 -7.29 -13.03
C ILE A 126 -8.06 -8.02 -11.69
N VAL A 127 -9.27 -8.40 -11.29
CA VAL A 127 -9.52 -9.11 -10.03
C VAL A 127 -10.09 -10.49 -10.36
N ILE A 128 -9.35 -11.54 -10.02
CA ILE A 128 -9.73 -12.94 -10.24
C ILE A 128 -10.16 -13.55 -8.91
N PRO A 129 -11.47 -13.63 -8.62
CA PRO A 129 -11.96 -14.25 -7.41
C PRO A 129 -11.93 -15.77 -7.52
N VAL A 130 -11.42 -16.42 -6.48
CA VAL A 130 -11.38 -17.87 -6.30
C VAL A 130 -12.13 -18.21 -5.01
N GLY A 131 -13.35 -18.70 -5.16
CA GLY A 131 -14.20 -19.16 -4.06
C GLY A 131 -13.84 -20.57 -3.62
N LEU A 132 -13.59 -20.75 -2.32
CA LEU A 132 -13.14 -22.00 -1.71
C LEU A 132 -14.20 -22.51 -0.74
N GLY A 133 -14.87 -23.60 -1.12
CA GLY A 133 -15.84 -24.26 -0.26
C GLY A 133 -17.20 -23.57 -0.18
N PRO A 134 -18.13 -24.18 0.57
CA PRO A 134 -19.53 -23.77 0.59
C PRO A 134 -19.77 -22.43 1.29
N HIS A 135 -18.82 -21.95 2.09
CA HIS A 135 -18.93 -20.70 2.84
C HIS A 135 -18.42 -19.48 2.07
N ALA A 136 -17.81 -19.67 0.89
CA ALA A 136 -17.42 -18.56 0.03
C ALA A 136 -18.66 -17.81 -0.50
N SER A 137 -18.68 -16.48 -0.36
CA SER A 137 -19.83 -15.68 -0.79
C SER A 137 -19.94 -15.60 -2.31
N LEU A 138 -20.82 -16.42 -2.90
CA LEU A 138 -21.18 -16.33 -4.32
C LEU A 138 -21.73 -14.95 -4.70
N LYS A 139 -22.43 -14.28 -3.78
CA LYS A 139 -22.95 -12.92 -4.01
C LYS A 139 -21.81 -11.94 -4.23
N GLN A 140 -20.79 -11.96 -3.36
CA GLN A 140 -19.64 -11.06 -3.47
C GLN A 140 -18.78 -11.38 -4.71
N ILE A 141 -18.57 -12.67 -5.01
CA ILE A 141 -17.84 -13.10 -6.21
C ILE A 141 -18.52 -12.58 -7.48
N ARG A 142 -19.86 -12.73 -7.58
CA ARG A 142 -20.63 -12.21 -8.72
C ARG A 142 -20.60 -10.68 -8.81
N LEU A 143 -20.51 -9.97 -7.68
CA LEU A 143 -20.33 -8.52 -7.71
C LEU A 143 -19.00 -8.12 -8.35
N ILE A 144 -17.93 -8.89 -8.11
CA ILE A 144 -16.60 -8.66 -8.69
C ILE A 144 -16.59 -9.00 -10.19
N GLU A 145 -17.10 -10.19 -10.55
CA GLU A 145 -17.15 -10.70 -11.93
C GLU A 145 -17.91 -9.74 -12.87
N LYS A 146 -19.05 -9.20 -12.43
CA LYS A 146 -19.85 -8.26 -13.21
C LYS A 146 -19.15 -6.92 -13.53
N GLN A 147 -18.04 -6.59 -12.88
CA GLN A 147 -17.37 -5.30 -13.13
C GLN A 147 -16.54 -5.30 -14.41
N ALA A 148 -16.00 -6.45 -14.85
CA ALA A 148 -15.15 -6.53 -16.04
C ALA A 148 -15.15 -7.97 -16.60
N PRO A 149 -15.17 -8.16 -17.94
CA PRO A 149 -15.15 -9.50 -18.54
C PRO A 149 -13.87 -10.29 -18.19
N GLU A 150 -12.78 -9.60 -17.87
CA GLU A 150 -11.51 -10.20 -17.44
C GLU A 150 -11.55 -10.73 -16.00
N ASN A 151 -12.56 -10.36 -15.19
CA ASN A 151 -12.70 -10.80 -13.80
C ASN A 151 -13.29 -12.22 -13.70
N LYS A 152 -12.75 -13.18 -14.45
CA LYS A 152 -13.22 -14.58 -14.44
C LYS A 152 -13.17 -15.16 -13.02
N ALA A 153 -14.28 -15.70 -12.55
CA ALA A 153 -14.36 -16.36 -11.25
C ALA A 153 -14.06 -17.86 -11.33
N TYR A 154 -13.41 -18.39 -10.29
CA TYR A 154 -13.22 -19.83 -10.09
C TYR A 154 -13.94 -20.24 -8.81
N LEU A 155 -14.84 -21.22 -8.89
CA LEU A 155 -15.56 -21.76 -7.74
C LEU A 155 -15.10 -23.19 -7.54
N LEU A 156 -14.57 -23.49 -6.37
CA LEU A 156 -14.06 -24.80 -5.97
C LEU A 156 -14.82 -25.32 -4.76
N SER A 157 -14.97 -26.64 -4.66
CA SER A 157 -15.64 -27.26 -3.50
C SER A 157 -14.80 -27.17 -2.22
N GLY A 158 -13.51 -26.84 -2.33
CA GLY A 158 -12.59 -26.67 -1.21
C GLY A 158 -11.15 -26.46 -1.67
N VAL A 159 -10.22 -26.38 -0.72
CA VAL A 159 -8.79 -26.14 -1.01
C VAL A 159 -8.10 -27.29 -1.75
N ASN A 160 -8.62 -28.52 -1.65
CA ASN A 160 -8.00 -29.69 -2.26
C ASN A 160 -8.08 -29.68 -3.80
N GLU A 161 -9.03 -28.95 -4.38
CA GLU A 161 -9.15 -28.81 -5.84
C GLU A 161 -8.19 -27.76 -6.42
N LEU A 162 -7.53 -26.95 -5.58
CA LEU A 162 -6.65 -25.86 -6.02
C LEU A 162 -5.50 -26.36 -6.89
N GLU A 163 -4.88 -27.50 -6.53
CA GLU A 163 -3.78 -28.05 -7.31
C GLU A 163 -4.21 -28.47 -8.72
N GLN A 164 -5.41 -29.04 -8.85
CA GLN A 164 -5.96 -29.49 -10.13
C GLN A 164 -6.33 -28.30 -11.03
N ARG A 165 -6.78 -27.19 -10.44
CA ARG A 165 -7.16 -25.97 -11.18
C ARG A 165 -6.00 -24.99 -11.39
N ARG A 166 -4.84 -25.23 -10.78
CA ARG A 166 -3.67 -24.33 -10.80
C ARG A 166 -3.23 -23.96 -12.22
N ASP A 167 -3.05 -24.96 -13.08
CA ASP A 167 -2.51 -24.72 -14.43
C ASP A 167 -3.55 -24.01 -15.33
N GLU A 168 -4.85 -24.26 -15.14
CA GLU A 168 -5.91 -23.47 -15.80
C GLU A 168 -5.91 -22.02 -15.34
N ILE A 169 -5.84 -21.78 -14.02
CA ILE A 169 -5.78 -20.43 -13.45
C ILE A 169 -4.55 -19.69 -13.99
N LEU A 170 -3.38 -20.33 -13.95
CA LEU A 170 -2.13 -19.74 -14.44
C LEU A 170 -2.14 -19.49 -15.95
N GLY A 171 -2.70 -20.39 -16.75
CA GLY A 171 -2.87 -20.19 -18.19
C GLY A 171 -3.68 -18.92 -18.46
N TYR A 172 -4.84 -18.79 -17.81
CA TYR A 172 -5.68 -17.60 -17.93
C TYR A 172 -4.95 -16.32 -17.49
N LEU A 173 -4.19 -16.37 -16.39
CA LEU A 173 -3.38 -15.23 -15.94
C LEU A 173 -2.32 -14.83 -16.97
N CYS A 174 -1.73 -15.79 -17.68
CA CYS A 174 -0.74 -15.53 -18.73
C CYS A 174 -1.39 -14.89 -19.97
N ASP A 175 -2.57 -15.37 -20.39
CA ASP A 175 -3.31 -14.84 -21.54
C ASP A 175 -3.74 -13.37 -21.35
N LEU A 176 -3.89 -12.93 -20.10
CA LEU A 176 -4.20 -11.53 -19.75
C LEU A 176 -2.99 -10.59 -19.83
N VAL A 177 -1.78 -11.12 -20.02
CA VAL A 177 -0.57 -10.31 -20.17
C VAL A 177 -0.28 -10.17 -21.66
N PRO A 178 -0.30 -8.94 -22.21
CA PRO A 178 0.05 -8.75 -23.61
C PRO A 178 1.50 -9.18 -23.83
N ASP A 179 1.76 -9.90 -24.93
CA ASP A 179 3.11 -10.21 -25.38
C ASP A 179 3.87 -8.89 -25.55
N ILE A 180 4.87 -8.67 -24.70
CA ILE A 180 5.80 -7.56 -24.91
C ILE A 180 6.54 -7.92 -26.21
N PRO A 181 6.43 -7.12 -27.29
CA PRO A 181 7.28 -7.34 -28.44
C PRO A 181 8.71 -7.27 -27.93
N VAL A 182 9.42 -8.40 -28.03
CA VAL A 182 10.83 -8.49 -27.69
C VAL A 182 11.50 -7.41 -28.52
N ALA A 183 11.85 -6.29 -27.89
CA ALA A 183 12.76 -5.35 -28.49
C ALA A 183 14.01 -6.18 -28.81
N THR A 184 14.25 -6.42 -30.10
CA THR A 184 15.48 -6.97 -30.63
C THR A 184 16.61 -6.19 -29.99
N VAL A 185 17.23 -6.79 -28.97
CA VAL A 185 18.50 -6.31 -28.43
C VAL A 185 19.51 -6.64 -29.51
N PRO A 186 20.10 -5.66 -30.23
CA PRO A 186 21.31 -5.95 -30.97
C PRO A 186 22.34 -6.34 -29.92
N SER A 187 22.83 -7.57 -30.00
CA SER A 187 23.96 -8.02 -29.20
C SER A 187 25.18 -7.20 -29.61
N GLN A 188 25.43 -6.09 -28.92
CA GLN A 188 26.75 -5.48 -28.93
C GLN A 188 27.57 -6.16 -27.84
N ILE A 189 28.42 -7.09 -28.27
CA ILE A 189 29.59 -7.51 -27.51
C ILE A 189 30.47 -6.26 -27.37
N ALA A 190 30.41 -5.60 -26.22
CA ALA A 190 31.33 -4.52 -25.91
C ALA A 190 32.72 -5.13 -25.66
N GLN A 191 33.65 -4.87 -26.58
CA GLN A 191 35.06 -5.14 -26.37
C GLN A 191 35.57 -4.28 -25.21
N VAL A 192 36.15 -4.97 -24.23
CA VAL A 192 36.90 -4.38 -23.13
C VAL A 192 38.12 -3.67 -23.71
N THR A 193 38.17 -2.35 -23.56
CA THR A 193 39.41 -1.59 -23.68
C THR A 193 39.57 -0.81 -22.39
N ALA A 194 40.51 -1.25 -21.55
CA ALA A 194 40.93 -0.55 -20.36
C ALA A 194 41.71 0.72 -20.76
N SER A 195 41.50 1.82 -20.05
CA SER A 195 42.40 2.98 -20.03
C SER A 195 42.19 3.81 -18.75
N PRO A 196 43.22 4.53 -18.28
CA PRO A 196 43.55 4.58 -16.86
C PRO A 196 43.04 5.81 -16.11
N GLU A 197 42.99 5.63 -14.78
CA GLU A 197 42.89 6.60 -13.69
C GLU A 197 43.19 8.07 -14.04
N LEU A 198 42.19 8.93 -13.79
CA LEU A 198 42.39 10.33 -13.46
C LEU A 198 41.48 10.72 -12.27
N LEU A 199 42.12 10.82 -11.12
CA LEU A 199 41.86 11.77 -10.02
C LEU A 199 40.39 11.95 -9.57
N ALA A 200 39.98 11.18 -8.56
CA ALA A 200 38.86 11.55 -7.69
C ALA A 200 39.40 12.17 -6.39
N SER A 201 39.28 13.49 -6.27
CA SER A 201 39.28 14.20 -4.98
C SER A 201 37.88 14.08 -4.32
N PRO A 202 37.77 14.19 -2.98
CA PRO A 202 36.59 13.75 -2.26
C PRO A 202 35.49 14.82 -2.33
N THR A 203 34.56 14.69 -3.27
CA THR A 203 33.37 15.53 -3.32
C THR A 203 32.21 14.87 -2.58
N SER A 204 31.90 15.51 -1.44
CA SER A 204 30.60 15.62 -0.78
C SER A 204 29.53 14.57 -1.09
N LEU A 205 29.10 13.89 -0.02
CA LEU A 205 27.83 13.17 0.10
C LEU A 205 26.73 13.93 -0.66
N HIS A 206 26.34 13.37 -1.82
CA HIS A 206 25.25 13.85 -2.64
C HIS A 206 23.97 13.73 -1.79
N ARG A 207 23.62 14.81 -1.08
CA ARG A 207 22.34 14.92 -0.38
C ARG A 207 21.28 14.87 -1.48
N ARG A 208 20.73 13.67 -1.69
CA ARG A 208 19.63 13.46 -2.64
C ARG A 208 18.56 14.50 -2.31
N HIS A 209 18.28 15.43 -3.23
CA HIS A 209 17.15 16.35 -3.12
C HIS A 209 15.87 15.52 -3.06
N MET A 210 15.39 15.25 -1.84
CA MET A 210 14.15 14.51 -1.64
C MET A 210 12.97 15.49 -1.74
N ILE A 211 12.10 15.25 -2.71
CA ILE A 211 10.81 15.93 -2.83
C ILE A 211 9.81 15.11 -2.02
N MET A 212 9.16 15.69 -1.00
CA MET A 212 8.21 15.00 -0.12
C MET A 212 7.26 15.99 0.54
N ASP A 213 6.00 15.62 0.73
CA ASP A 213 5.04 16.39 1.54
C ASP A 213 4.83 15.65 2.87
N VAL A 214 5.06 16.33 3.98
CA VAL A 214 4.99 15.76 5.34
C VAL A 214 3.89 16.45 6.13
N VAL A 215 3.00 15.68 6.74
CA VAL A 215 2.01 16.19 7.69
C VAL A 215 2.38 15.76 9.11
N PHE A 216 2.54 16.71 10.01
CA PHE A 216 2.62 16.44 11.44
C PHE A 216 1.22 16.50 12.06
N VAL A 217 0.88 15.47 12.81
CA VAL A 217 -0.42 15.31 13.45
C VAL A 217 -0.20 15.24 14.96
N LEU A 218 -0.52 16.33 15.66
CA LEU A 218 -0.29 16.47 17.10
C LEU A 218 -1.56 16.16 17.88
N GLU A 219 -1.49 15.23 18.84
CA GLU A 219 -2.58 15.05 19.79
C GLU A 219 -2.57 16.17 20.83
N GLY A 220 -3.65 16.97 20.85
CA GLY A 220 -3.86 18.07 21.78
C GLY A 220 -5.01 17.81 22.75
N SER A 221 -5.20 16.58 23.20
CA SER A 221 -6.28 16.19 24.13
C SER A 221 -5.93 16.52 25.58
N ASP A 222 -6.97 16.65 26.42
CA ASP A 222 -6.82 16.86 27.88
C ASP A 222 -6.10 15.71 28.59
N LYS A 223 -6.08 14.52 27.97
CA LYS A 223 -5.31 13.37 28.44
C LYS A 223 -3.81 13.58 28.27
N ILE A 224 -3.38 14.24 27.19
CA ILE A 224 -1.98 14.61 26.96
C ILE A 224 -1.61 15.77 27.89
N GLY A 225 -2.47 16.79 27.92
CA GLY A 225 -2.27 18.02 28.68
C GLY A 225 -1.19 18.94 28.08
N GLU A 226 -1.24 20.22 28.43
CA GLU A 226 -0.40 21.26 27.81
C GLU A 226 1.12 21.00 27.96
N SER A 227 1.55 20.49 29.12
CA SER A 227 2.96 20.20 29.36
C SER A 227 3.52 19.15 28.39
N ASN A 228 2.80 18.05 28.16
CA ASN A 228 3.26 17.02 27.22
C ASN A 228 3.05 17.44 25.78
N PHE A 229 1.98 18.20 25.48
CA PHE A 229 1.81 18.80 24.16
C PHE A 229 3.01 19.69 23.78
N ASN A 230 3.54 20.48 24.72
CA ASN A 230 4.72 21.29 24.48
C ASN A 230 5.98 20.45 24.22
N LYS A 231 6.11 19.26 24.81
CA LYS A 231 7.18 18.29 24.46
C LYS A 231 7.01 17.75 23.05
N SER A 232 5.79 17.38 22.65
CA SER A 232 5.46 16.94 21.29
C SER A 232 5.76 18.03 20.25
N LYS A 233 5.45 19.29 20.58
CA LYS A 233 5.77 20.47 19.76
C LYS A 233 7.27 20.67 19.59
N GLU A 234 8.04 20.54 20.67
CA GLU A 234 9.51 20.65 20.62
C GLU A 234 10.14 19.49 19.85
N PHE A 235 9.64 18.27 20.01
CA PHE A 235 10.07 17.12 19.21
C PHE A 235 9.83 17.34 17.71
N MET A 236 8.63 17.77 17.32
CA MET A 236 8.30 18.12 15.93
C MET A 236 9.26 19.18 15.38
N LYS A 237 9.54 20.23 16.15
CA LYS A 237 10.49 21.30 15.78
C LYS A 237 11.89 20.74 15.50
N GLN A 238 12.41 19.88 16.38
CA GLN A 238 13.73 19.26 16.21
C GLN A 238 13.81 18.38 14.96
N VAL A 239 12.73 17.66 14.64
CA VAL A 239 12.64 16.87 13.40
C VAL A 239 12.67 17.79 12.18
N ILE A 240 11.85 18.85 12.16
CA ILE A 240 11.77 19.80 11.04
C ILE A 240 13.08 20.54 10.82
N GLN A 241 13.82 20.88 11.88
CA GLN A 241 15.14 21.51 11.78
C GLN A 241 16.13 20.68 10.93
N ARG A 242 16.05 19.35 11.04
CA ARG A 242 16.91 18.40 10.32
C ARG A 242 16.44 18.12 8.89
N MET A 243 15.19 18.44 8.55
CA MET A 243 14.62 18.26 7.22
C MET A 243 15.08 19.34 6.24
N ASP A 244 15.13 19.02 4.95
CA ASP A 244 15.47 19.96 3.88
C ASP A 244 14.21 20.72 3.38
N VAL A 245 13.65 21.54 4.27
CA VAL A 245 12.41 22.27 4.00
C VAL A 245 12.66 23.47 3.09
N SER A 246 12.07 23.43 1.91
CA SER A 246 12.11 24.51 0.92
C SER A 246 11.00 24.33 -0.11
N GLN A 247 10.73 25.38 -0.89
CA GLN A 247 9.75 25.34 -1.98
C GLN A 247 10.04 24.22 -3.00
N GLY A 248 11.32 23.86 -3.21
CA GLY A 248 11.73 22.82 -4.16
C GLY A 248 11.94 21.42 -3.57
N SER A 249 11.88 21.24 -2.24
CA SER A 249 12.21 19.97 -1.57
C SER A 249 11.08 19.52 -0.64
N ILE A 250 11.24 19.60 0.68
CA ILE A 250 10.23 19.10 1.63
C ILE A 250 9.21 20.19 1.94
N HIS A 251 7.92 19.88 1.79
CA HIS A 251 6.80 20.73 2.22
C HIS A 251 6.18 20.15 3.50
N ILE A 252 5.71 21.03 4.39
CA ILE A 252 5.18 20.69 5.71
C ILE A 252 3.73 21.19 5.83
N SER A 253 2.88 20.37 6.44
CA SER A 253 1.61 20.78 7.03
C SER A 253 1.55 20.29 8.48
N ILE A 254 0.86 21.02 9.34
CA ILE A 254 0.73 20.72 10.77
C ILE A 254 -0.75 20.81 11.12
N ILE A 255 -1.27 19.73 11.70
CA ILE A 255 -2.61 19.68 12.27
C ILE A 255 -2.53 19.28 13.74
N GLN A 256 -3.45 19.81 14.53
CA GLN A 256 -3.70 19.41 15.90
C GLN A 256 -5.07 18.73 15.97
N TYR A 257 -5.18 17.66 16.76
CA TYR A 257 -6.45 16.98 16.96
C TYR A 257 -6.73 16.62 18.42
N SER A 258 -8.00 16.69 18.78
CA SER A 258 -8.58 16.01 19.94
C SER A 258 -9.86 15.33 19.47
N TYR A 259 -11.03 15.87 19.78
CA TYR A 259 -12.30 15.44 19.18
C TYR A 259 -12.54 16.07 17.81
N THR A 260 -12.00 17.28 17.61
CA THR A 260 -12.00 18.01 16.34
C THR A 260 -10.57 18.17 15.83
N VAL A 261 -10.45 18.51 14.54
CA VAL A 261 -9.16 18.76 13.88
C VAL A 261 -9.03 20.26 13.67
N THR A 262 -7.84 20.79 13.97
CA THR A 262 -7.45 22.18 13.72
C THR A 262 -6.23 22.18 12.82
N VAL A 263 -6.28 22.93 11.72
CA VAL A 263 -5.11 23.17 10.86
C VAL A 263 -4.29 24.30 11.48
N GLU A 264 -3.05 24.00 11.86
CA GLU A 264 -2.12 24.98 12.44
C GLU A 264 -1.16 25.52 11.39
N PHE A 265 -0.86 24.73 10.34
CA PHE A 265 -0.08 25.15 9.18
C PHE A 265 -0.43 24.32 7.94
N SER A 266 -0.65 24.95 6.78
CA SER A 266 -1.04 24.28 5.53
C SER A 266 0.08 24.26 4.48
N PHE A 267 0.02 23.30 3.54
CA PHE A 267 0.96 23.25 2.41
C PHE A 267 0.83 24.48 1.49
N ASN A 268 -0.33 25.14 1.47
CA ASN A 268 -0.54 26.39 0.72
C ASN A 268 0.21 27.59 1.29
N GLU A 269 0.72 27.50 2.52
CA GLU A 269 1.50 28.58 3.13
C GLU A 269 2.97 28.53 2.66
N THR A 270 3.73 29.57 3.03
CA THR A 270 5.14 29.70 2.61
C THR A 270 5.99 28.54 3.14
N GLN A 271 6.48 27.69 2.23
CA GLN A 271 7.31 26.52 2.54
C GLN A 271 8.78 26.93 2.72
N SER A 272 9.04 27.68 3.79
CA SER A 272 10.37 28.09 4.23
C SER A 272 10.62 27.57 5.65
N LYS A 273 11.79 26.96 5.87
CA LYS A 273 12.16 26.42 7.19
C LYS A 273 12.01 27.46 8.30
N ASN A 274 12.53 28.67 8.09
CA ASN A 274 12.49 29.72 9.12
C ASN A 274 11.05 30.14 9.43
N TYR A 275 10.23 30.34 8.40
CA TYR A 275 8.82 30.70 8.55
C TYR A 275 8.02 29.63 9.30
N ILE A 276 8.24 28.36 8.95
CA ILE A 276 7.58 27.23 9.61
C ILE A 276 7.99 27.15 11.08
N LEU A 277 9.29 27.33 11.40
CA LEU A 277 9.76 27.31 12.79
C LEU A 277 9.18 28.45 13.63
N GLU A 278 8.95 29.63 13.05
CA GLU A 278 8.22 30.73 13.71
C GLU A 278 6.76 30.37 13.95
N LYS A 279 6.08 29.80 12.95
CA LYS A 279 4.68 29.34 13.08
C LYS A 279 4.52 28.29 14.16
N ILE A 280 5.44 27.34 14.24
CA ILE A 280 5.43 26.29 15.27
C ILE A 280 5.45 26.90 16.67
N GLN A 281 6.22 27.96 16.91
CA GLN A 281 6.26 28.60 18.23
C GLN A 281 4.90 29.17 18.64
N GLN A 282 4.11 29.64 17.67
CA GLN A 282 2.79 30.23 17.87
C GLN A 282 1.68 29.20 18.09
N ILE A 283 1.92 27.92 17.81
CA ILE A 283 0.94 26.85 18.02
C ILE A 283 0.63 26.72 19.52
N ARG A 284 -0.66 26.86 19.84
CA ARG A 284 -1.21 26.76 21.19
C ARG A 284 -1.87 25.41 21.41
N TYR A 285 -1.77 24.90 22.63
CA TYR A 285 -2.54 23.76 23.07
C TYR A 285 -4.05 24.09 23.02
N ARG A 286 -4.84 23.22 22.36
CA ARG A 286 -6.30 23.44 22.16
C ARG A 286 -7.16 22.71 23.19
N GLY A 287 -6.66 21.63 23.76
CA GLY A 287 -7.42 20.77 24.66
C GLY A 287 -8.56 20.01 23.98
N GLY A 288 -9.25 19.23 24.78
CA GLY A 288 -10.41 18.45 24.36
C GLY A 288 -10.56 17.18 25.16
N ASN A 289 -11.79 16.98 25.65
CA ASN A 289 -12.14 15.92 26.59
C ASN A 289 -12.07 14.49 26.01
N ARG A 290 -11.93 14.35 24.69
CA ARG A 290 -11.87 13.05 23.98
C ARG A 290 -10.95 13.14 22.77
N THR A 291 -10.31 12.02 22.46
CA THR A 291 -9.46 11.84 21.27
C THR A 291 -10.24 11.10 20.19
N ASN A 292 -10.20 11.60 18.96
CA ASN A 292 -10.79 10.96 17.79
C ASN A 292 -9.78 10.88 16.64
N THR A 293 -8.90 9.88 16.72
CA THR A 293 -7.88 9.61 15.69
C THR A 293 -8.49 9.29 14.33
N GLY A 294 -9.64 8.59 14.30
CA GLY A 294 -10.33 8.24 13.05
C GLY A 294 -10.73 9.49 12.26
N LYS A 295 -11.30 10.48 12.94
CA LYS A 295 -11.67 11.76 12.33
C LYS A 295 -10.46 12.58 11.90
N ALA A 296 -9.34 12.49 12.62
CA ALA A 296 -8.08 13.11 12.19
C ALA A 296 -7.56 12.51 10.89
N LEU A 297 -7.57 11.18 10.76
CA LEU A 297 -7.13 10.48 9.54
C LEU A 297 -8.10 10.69 8.37
N GLU A 298 -9.40 10.73 8.63
CA GLU A 298 -10.42 11.09 7.63
C GLU A 298 -10.18 12.52 7.11
N TYR A 299 -9.97 13.49 8.02
CA TYR A 299 -9.67 14.86 7.64
C TYR A 299 -8.41 14.98 6.78
N LEU A 300 -7.34 14.24 7.13
CA LEU A 300 -6.13 14.20 6.30
C LEU A 300 -6.43 13.70 4.89
N SER A 301 -7.18 12.60 4.77
CA SER A 301 -7.50 11.97 3.49
C SER A 301 -8.38 12.86 2.61
N GLU A 302 -9.37 13.54 3.20
CA GLU A 302 -10.38 14.28 2.45
C GLU A 302 -10.01 15.75 2.22
N ASN A 303 -9.27 16.36 3.16
CA ASN A 303 -9.00 17.79 3.16
C ASN A 303 -7.51 18.06 2.95
N THR A 304 -6.63 17.62 3.87
CA THR A 304 -5.19 17.96 3.81
C THR A 304 -4.53 17.45 2.54
N PHE A 305 -4.90 16.25 2.08
CA PHE A 305 -4.36 15.67 0.84
C PHE A 305 -5.21 15.94 -0.42
N SER A 306 -6.15 16.87 -0.35
CA SER A 306 -6.92 17.32 -1.51
C SER A 306 -6.04 18.11 -2.48
N SER A 307 -6.31 17.97 -3.79
CA SER A 307 -5.54 18.64 -4.85
C SER A 307 -5.54 20.17 -4.77
N ASN A 308 -6.47 20.75 -4.02
CA ASN A 308 -6.65 22.19 -3.86
C ASN A 308 -5.92 22.74 -2.63
N GLN A 309 -5.24 21.89 -1.86
CA GLN A 309 -4.56 22.26 -0.62
C GLN A 309 -3.03 22.27 -0.76
N GLY A 310 -2.50 22.52 -1.96
CA GLY A 310 -1.05 22.75 -2.16
C GLY A 310 -0.19 21.50 -2.25
N ILE A 311 -0.81 20.32 -2.24
CA ILE A 311 -0.12 19.04 -2.34
C ILE A 311 0.48 18.82 -3.73
N ARG A 312 1.67 18.21 -3.77
CA ARG A 312 2.37 17.91 -5.03
C ARG A 312 2.10 16.47 -5.45
N LYS A 313 1.51 16.30 -6.64
CA LYS A 313 1.14 14.97 -7.18
C LYS A 313 2.34 14.02 -7.33
N GLN A 314 3.51 14.57 -7.60
CA GLN A 314 4.78 13.87 -7.79
C GLN A 314 5.53 13.59 -6.49
N ALA A 315 5.10 14.15 -5.35
CA ALA A 315 5.75 13.96 -4.06
C ALA A 315 5.15 12.75 -3.31
N PRO A 316 5.97 11.89 -2.68
CA PRO A 316 5.51 11.02 -1.61
C PRO A 316 4.87 11.83 -0.48
N HIS A 317 3.87 11.25 0.18
CA HIS A 317 3.17 11.89 1.31
C HIS A 317 3.45 11.06 2.56
N LEU A 318 3.92 11.70 3.61
CA LEU A 318 4.25 11.07 4.89
C LEU A 318 3.42 11.72 5.99
N VAL A 319 2.80 10.89 6.84
CA VAL A 319 2.11 11.37 8.04
C VAL A 319 2.94 10.98 9.25
N TYR A 320 3.30 11.97 10.06
CA TYR A 320 4.02 11.79 11.32
C TYR A 320 3.06 12.10 12.47
N MET A 321 2.56 11.06 13.12
CA MET A 321 1.71 11.21 14.31
C MET A 321 2.56 11.33 15.57
N VAL A 322 2.30 12.37 16.37
CA VAL A 322 2.93 12.59 17.68
C VAL A 322 1.84 12.60 18.73
N VAL A 323 1.81 11.54 19.54
CA VAL A 323 0.83 11.29 20.61
C VAL A 323 1.51 11.36 21.97
#